data_AF-W1QDG9-F1
#
_entry.id   AF-W1QDG9-F1
#
_cell.length_a   1.000
_cell.length_b   1.000
_cell.length_c   1.000
_cell.angle_alpha   90.00
_cell.angle_beta   90.00
_cell.angle_gamma   90.00
#
_symmetry.space_group_name_H-M   'P 1'
#
loop_
_entity.id
_entity.type
_entity.pdbx_description
1 polymer ?
#
loop_
_entity_poly.entity_id
_entity_poly.type
_entity_poly.pdbx_seq_one_letter_code
_entity_poly.pdbx_strand_id
1 'polypeptide(L)'
;MLVPGDRVAVDGFLATVRFVGEIPNWPNETAIGIEWDVPERGKNDGSLNGTRYFSTLHGAKSASFVKLSKLQPRRSFMDAMVHQYASDESLANESASLVDHFDLTIGTKKVESYGFEKLSRLQADFRNLETATLERLNVAFSSPIDSSLHNLQVLDLGFNLLDWPNLMQIVLQLPNLHTLKANGNRWTRYESCEPCLSIKFSMSLSKGVKELRFILSQTGETSRPLRSFLVKQYKTIKNANPDIPILIRECSNVSPAVVMRVANGREIRKELTSLSEPEISEVLKGGS
;
A
#
# COMPACT_ATOMS: atom_id res chain seq x y z
N MET A 1 -15.13 -1.61 5.29
CA MET A 1 -15.78 -1.06 6.50
C MET A 1 -14.83 -0.05 7.10
N LEU A 2 -15.32 1.09 7.61
CA LEU A 2 -14.48 2.12 8.22
C LEU A 2 -14.11 1.71 9.66
N VAL A 3 -12.86 1.89 10.05
CA VAL A 3 -12.37 1.55 11.40
C VAL A 3 -11.56 2.69 12.02
N PRO A 4 -11.41 2.76 13.36
CA PRO A 4 -10.48 3.69 13.99
C PRO A 4 -9.07 3.57 13.39
N GLY A 5 -8.43 4.70 13.14
CA GLY A 5 -7.16 4.81 12.42
C GLY A 5 -7.32 5.12 10.93
N ASP A 6 -8.47 4.80 10.31
CA ASP A 6 -8.72 5.17 8.91
C ASP A 6 -8.63 6.68 8.69
N ARG A 7 -8.13 7.05 7.51
CA ARG A 7 -8.09 8.42 7.04
C ARG A 7 -9.37 8.75 6.28
N VAL A 8 -9.94 9.91 6.56
CA VAL A 8 -11.17 10.40 5.92
C VAL A 8 -11.04 11.86 5.54
N ALA A 9 -11.85 12.29 4.58
CA ALA A 9 -11.98 13.70 4.21
C ALA A 9 -13.43 14.17 4.41
N VAL A 10 -13.59 15.39 4.92
CA VAL A 10 -14.87 16.05 5.13
C VAL A 10 -14.70 17.51 4.73
N ASP A 11 -15.53 17.96 3.79
CA ASP A 11 -15.50 19.30 3.20
C ASP A 11 -14.12 19.72 2.68
N GLY A 12 -13.36 18.77 2.11
CA GLY A 12 -12.03 19.00 1.53
C GLY A 12 -10.87 18.94 2.52
N PHE A 13 -11.14 18.65 3.79
CA PHE A 13 -10.11 18.57 4.81
C PHE A 13 -9.97 17.18 5.41
N LEU A 14 -8.74 16.83 5.75
CA LEU A 14 -8.37 15.51 6.22
C LEU A 14 -8.58 15.36 7.74
N ALA A 15 -8.95 14.15 8.13
CA ALA A 15 -9.11 13.74 9.52
C ALA A 15 -8.77 12.25 9.68
N THR A 16 -8.58 11.85 10.93
CA THR A 16 -8.40 10.45 11.32
C THR A 16 -9.61 9.98 12.12
N VAL A 17 -10.14 8.81 11.76
CA VAL A 17 -11.23 8.18 12.50
C VAL A 17 -10.73 7.73 13.86
N ARG A 18 -11.47 8.07 14.91
CA ARG A 18 -11.20 7.69 16.31
C ARG A 18 -12.30 6.83 16.92
N PHE A 19 -13.50 6.90 16.37
CA PHE A 19 -14.65 6.14 16.84
C PHE A 19 -15.60 5.85 15.68
N VAL A 20 -16.17 4.66 15.67
CA VAL A 20 -17.25 4.25 14.77
C VAL A 20 -18.27 3.52 15.61
N GLY A 21 -19.49 4.02 15.68
CA GLY A 21 -20.54 3.41 16.50
C GLY A 21 -21.75 4.31 16.69
N GLU A 22 -22.62 3.92 17.61
CA GLU A 22 -23.83 4.68 17.91
C GLU A 22 -23.57 5.74 18.98
N ILE A 23 -24.30 6.85 18.90
CA ILE A 23 -24.35 7.87 19.94
C ILE A 23 -25.81 8.19 20.30
N PRO A 24 -26.12 8.54 21.56
CA PRO A 24 -27.49 8.78 22.01
C PRO A 24 -28.26 9.81 21.17
N ASN A 25 -27.54 10.81 20.64
CA ASN A 25 -28.14 11.90 19.87
C ASN A 25 -28.57 11.49 18.44
N TRP A 26 -28.03 10.40 17.89
CA TRP A 26 -28.31 9.92 16.53
C TRP A 26 -28.73 8.44 16.56
N PRO A 27 -29.92 8.12 17.10
CA PRO A 27 -30.38 6.75 17.14
C PRO A 27 -30.55 6.21 15.71
N ASN A 28 -30.08 4.98 15.47
CA ASN A 28 -30.10 4.29 14.17
C ASN A 28 -29.17 4.85 13.09
N GLU A 29 -28.26 5.76 13.44
CA GLU A 29 -27.21 6.21 12.53
C GLU A 29 -25.83 5.93 13.10
N THR A 30 -24.93 5.45 12.25
CA THR A 30 -23.52 5.28 12.64
C THR A 30 -22.85 6.65 12.70
N ALA A 31 -22.48 7.05 13.92
CA ALA A 31 -21.65 8.19 14.19
C ALA A 31 -20.18 7.84 13.99
N ILE A 32 -19.47 8.74 13.30
CA ILE A 32 -18.04 8.66 13.10
C ILE A 32 -17.40 9.77 13.93
N GLY A 33 -16.67 9.39 14.97
CA GLY A 33 -15.81 10.29 15.70
C GLY A 33 -14.51 10.47 14.92
N ILE A 34 -14.17 11.71 14.58
CA ILE A 34 -12.98 12.06 13.83
C ILE A 34 -12.13 13.06 14.61
N GLU A 35 -10.82 12.98 14.47
CA GLU A 35 -9.86 13.99 14.90
C GLU A 35 -9.27 14.67 13.67
N TRP A 36 -9.36 15.99 13.62
CA TRP A 36 -8.94 16.76 12.45
C TRP A 36 -7.42 16.87 12.35
N ASP A 37 -6.93 16.93 11.12
CA ASP A 37 -5.52 17.25 10.90
C ASP A 37 -5.17 18.68 11.29
N VAL A 38 -6.14 19.58 11.13
CA VAL A 38 -6.12 20.99 11.54
C VAL A 38 -6.98 21.09 12.81
N PRO A 39 -6.37 21.09 14.01
CA PRO A 39 -7.11 20.95 15.27
C PRO A 39 -8.21 21.99 15.46
N GLU A 40 -8.03 23.21 14.95
CA GLU A 40 -8.95 24.34 15.09
C GLU A 40 -10.34 24.09 14.47
N ARG A 41 -10.47 23.05 13.63
CA ARG A 41 -11.73 22.61 13.03
C ARG A 41 -12.60 21.79 13.98
N GLY A 42 -12.02 21.29 15.06
CA GLY A 42 -12.73 20.50 16.04
C GLY A 42 -13.71 21.32 16.86
N LYS A 43 -14.71 20.62 17.38
CA LYS A 43 -15.81 21.15 18.19
C LYS A 43 -15.81 20.54 19.59
N ASN A 44 -15.12 19.42 19.77
CA ASN A 44 -15.07 18.66 21.00
C ASN A 44 -13.72 17.93 21.16
N ASP A 45 -13.61 17.17 22.24
CA ASP A 45 -12.45 16.41 22.67
C ASP A 45 -12.65 14.88 22.59
N GLY A 46 -13.67 14.43 21.84
CA GLY A 46 -14.10 13.04 21.79
C GLY A 46 -15.11 12.63 22.87
N SER A 47 -15.64 13.59 23.65
CA SER A 47 -16.78 13.39 24.55
C SER A 47 -18.07 14.03 24.04
N LEU A 48 -19.21 13.48 24.46
CA LEU A 48 -20.55 14.01 24.21
C LEU A 48 -21.41 13.79 25.46
N ASN A 49 -22.05 14.85 25.96
CA ASN A 49 -22.93 14.84 27.15
C ASN A 49 -22.33 14.14 28.38
N GLY A 50 -21.02 14.33 28.63
CA GLY A 50 -20.30 13.73 29.76
C GLY A 50 -19.81 12.29 29.53
N THR A 51 -20.17 11.66 28.41
CA THR A 51 -19.65 10.34 28.01
C THR A 51 -18.46 10.51 27.07
N ARG A 52 -17.33 9.84 27.37
CA ARG A 52 -16.15 9.82 26.50
C ARG A 52 -16.22 8.62 25.54
N TYR A 53 -16.13 8.90 24.25
CA TYR A 53 -16.10 7.87 23.20
C TYR A 53 -14.69 7.60 22.70
N PHE A 54 -13.85 8.63 22.65
CA PHE A 54 -12.44 8.52 22.27
C PHE A 54 -11.63 9.66 22.88
N SER A 55 -10.31 9.56 22.74
CA SER A 55 -9.37 10.60 23.15
C SER A 55 -8.68 11.20 21.93
N THR A 56 -8.37 12.49 22.00
CA THR A 56 -7.68 13.24 20.95
C THR A 56 -6.20 13.41 21.28
N LEU A 57 -5.34 13.45 20.26
CA LEU A 57 -3.93 13.82 20.41
C LEU A 57 -3.75 15.34 20.59
N HIS A 58 -4.56 16.17 19.93
CA HIS A 58 -4.35 17.63 19.86
C HIS A 58 -5.25 18.45 20.81
N GLY A 59 -5.75 17.82 21.89
CA GLY A 59 -6.45 18.51 22.97
C GLY A 59 -7.95 18.79 22.73
N ALA A 60 -8.53 19.60 23.63
CA ALA A 60 -9.97 19.57 23.95
C ALA A 60 -10.96 20.07 22.87
N LYS A 61 -10.47 20.54 21.72
CA LYS A 61 -11.33 21.01 20.60
C LYS A 61 -10.79 20.59 19.25
N SER A 62 -10.21 19.39 19.15
CA SER A 62 -9.61 18.88 17.90
C SER A 62 -10.48 17.83 17.18
N ALA A 63 -11.61 17.45 17.76
CA ALA A 63 -12.45 16.38 17.25
C ALA A 63 -13.87 16.80 16.90
N SER A 64 -14.56 15.96 16.14
CA SER A 64 -15.97 16.12 15.78
C SER A 64 -16.64 14.76 15.67
N PHE A 65 -17.94 14.70 15.93
CA PHE A 65 -18.78 13.59 15.47
C PHE A 65 -19.43 13.99 14.16
N VAL A 66 -19.40 13.10 13.16
CA VAL A 66 -20.02 13.30 11.86
C VAL A 66 -20.79 12.04 11.45
N LYS A 67 -21.80 12.20 10.60
CA LYS A 67 -22.52 11.08 9.99
C LYS A 67 -21.66 10.48 8.88
N LEU A 68 -21.80 9.17 8.62
CA LEU A 68 -21.09 8.51 7.51
C LEU A 68 -21.33 9.20 6.16
N SER A 69 -22.56 9.70 5.93
CA SER A 69 -22.94 10.43 4.71
C SER A 69 -22.24 11.78 4.51
N LYS A 70 -21.55 12.29 5.53
CA LYS A 70 -20.73 13.52 5.43
C LYS A 70 -19.29 13.24 5.01
N LEU A 71 -18.85 11.98 5.00
CA LEU A 71 -17.53 11.62 4.54
C LEU A 71 -17.46 11.70 3.01
N GLN A 72 -16.38 12.26 2.49
CA GLN A 72 -16.10 12.23 1.06
C GLN A 72 -15.67 10.82 0.62
N PRO A 73 -15.95 10.44 -0.65
CA PRO A 73 -15.56 9.14 -1.17
C PRO A 73 -14.04 8.90 -1.09
N ARG A 74 -13.67 7.69 -0.70
CA ARG A 74 -12.30 7.17 -0.75
C ARG A 74 -12.07 6.56 -2.13
N ARG A 75 -10.95 6.87 -2.79
CA ARG A 75 -10.62 6.37 -4.13
C ARG A 75 -9.48 5.37 -4.10
N SER A 76 -9.49 4.43 -5.04
CA SER A 76 -8.29 3.67 -5.35
C SER A 76 -7.28 4.52 -6.14
N PHE A 77 -6.03 4.08 -6.19
CA PHE A 77 -4.98 4.74 -6.97
C PHE A 77 -5.37 4.88 -8.45
N MET A 78 -5.82 3.79 -9.09
CA MET A 78 -6.20 3.84 -10.51
C MET A 78 -7.46 4.68 -10.74
N ASP A 79 -8.44 4.66 -9.83
CA ASP A 79 -9.61 5.55 -9.94
C ASP A 79 -9.21 7.03 -9.88
N ALA A 80 -8.20 7.37 -9.08
CA ALA A 80 -7.68 8.73 -9.01
C ALA A 80 -6.91 9.12 -10.29
N MET A 81 -6.13 8.20 -10.87
CA MET A 81 -5.47 8.41 -12.17
C MET A 81 -6.51 8.65 -13.27
N VAL A 82 -7.53 7.79 -13.36
CA VAL A 82 -8.61 7.98 -14.34
C VAL A 82 -9.37 9.27 -14.05
N HIS A 83 -9.72 9.56 -12.80
CA HIS A 83 -10.41 10.81 -12.47
C HIS A 83 -9.62 12.06 -12.88
N GLN A 84 -8.31 12.07 -12.67
CA GLN A 84 -7.44 13.22 -12.96
C GLN A 84 -7.16 13.38 -14.45
N TYR A 85 -6.93 12.27 -15.17
CA TYR A 85 -6.44 12.31 -16.55
C TYR A 85 -7.52 11.93 -17.59
N ALA A 86 -8.69 11.46 -17.17
CA ALA A 86 -9.85 11.15 -18.03
C ALA A 86 -11.03 12.10 -17.90
N SER A 87 -10.93 13.09 -17.02
CA SER A 87 -11.94 14.15 -16.91
C SER A 87 -11.76 15.16 -18.05
N ASP A 88 -12.41 14.86 -19.16
CA ASP A 88 -12.90 15.90 -20.06
C ASP A 88 -13.85 16.79 -19.23
N GLU A 89 -13.65 18.11 -19.22
CA GLU A 89 -14.43 19.08 -18.42
C GLU A 89 -15.94 19.07 -18.73
N SER A 90 -16.39 18.34 -19.75
CA SER A 90 -17.79 18.28 -20.18
C SER A 90 -18.69 17.28 -19.44
N LEU A 91 -18.18 16.49 -18.48
CA LEU A 91 -18.95 15.37 -17.87
C LEU A 91 -19.08 15.44 -16.34
N ALA A 92 -18.93 16.62 -15.73
CA ALA A 92 -19.10 16.81 -14.27
C ALA A 92 -20.51 16.46 -13.73
N ASN A 93 -21.48 16.10 -14.59
CA ASN A 93 -22.87 15.90 -14.20
C ASN A 93 -23.34 14.44 -14.06
N GLU A 94 -22.49 13.43 -14.16
CA GLU A 94 -22.92 12.03 -13.95
C GLU A 94 -21.94 11.18 -13.12
N SER A 95 -21.61 11.66 -11.92
CA SER A 95 -20.80 10.92 -10.94
C SER A 95 -21.53 9.73 -10.28
N ALA A 96 -22.63 9.23 -10.86
CA ALA A 96 -23.45 8.17 -10.28
C ALA A 96 -23.39 6.80 -11.02
N SER A 97 -22.67 6.68 -12.15
CA SER A 97 -22.85 5.52 -13.06
C SER A 97 -21.59 4.73 -13.43
N LEU A 98 -20.45 4.90 -12.74
CA LEU A 98 -19.24 4.09 -13.01
C LEU A 98 -19.17 2.77 -12.24
N VAL A 99 -20.31 2.30 -11.72
CA VAL A 99 -20.44 0.91 -11.28
C VAL A 99 -21.41 0.24 -12.24
N ASP A 100 -20.91 -0.79 -12.93
CA ASP A 100 -21.63 -1.76 -13.74
C ASP A 100 -21.98 -1.34 -15.18
N HIS A 101 -21.26 -1.91 -16.15
CA HIS A 101 -21.82 -2.79 -17.20
C HIS A 101 -20.62 -3.39 -17.98
N PHE A 102 -20.12 -4.51 -17.47
CA PHE A 102 -19.32 -5.44 -18.25
C PHE A 102 -20.26 -6.23 -19.16
N ASP A 103 -20.61 -5.67 -20.32
CA ASP A 103 -21.29 -6.43 -21.36
C ASP A 103 -20.40 -6.57 -22.58
N LEU A 104 -19.96 -7.80 -22.82
CA LEU A 104 -19.70 -8.24 -24.18
C LEU A 104 -19.81 -9.76 -24.26
N THR A 105 -20.90 -10.22 -24.87
CA THR A 105 -21.07 -11.61 -25.28
C THR A 105 -21.54 -11.66 -26.73
N ILE A 106 -20.65 -12.21 -27.58
CA ILE A 106 -20.89 -13.28 -28.55
C ILE A 106 -21.84 -12.99 -29.73
N GLY A 107 -21.27 -12.98 -30.93
CA GLY A 107 -21.99 -13.18 -32.19
C GLY A 107 -21.95 -12.01 -33.16
N THR A 108 -22.92 -11.97 -34.07
CA THR A 108 -22.93 -11.14 -35.29
C THR A 108 -23.49 -9.72 -35.12
N LYS A 109 -23.73 -9.25 -33.89
CA LYS A 109 -24.14 -7.86 -33.65
C LYS A 109 -22.92 -6.98 -33.34
N LYS A 110 -22.68 -5.96 -34.18
CA LYS A 110 -21.71 -4.89 -33.93
C LYS A 110 -22.13 -4.09 -32.70
N VAL A 111 -21.25 -4.04 -31.71
CA VAL A 111 -21.32 -3.10 -30.58
C VAL A 111 -20.74 -1.77 -31.06
N GLU A 112 -21.53 -0.71 -30.98
CA GLU A 112 -21.07 0.65 -31.32
C GLU A 112 -20.12 1.15 -30.22
N SER A 113 -18.87 1.40 -30.61
CA SER A 113 -17.71 1.55 -29.74
C SER A 113 -17.43 3.00 -29.34
N TYR A 114 -18.40 3.69 -28.74
CA TYR A 114 -18.19 5.08 -28.32
C TYR A 114 -17.35 5.24 -27.04
N GLY A 115 -16.99 4.15 -26.35
CA GLY A 115 -16.13 4.15 -25.15
C GLY A 115 -14.69 3.65 -25.34
N PHE A 116 -14.42 2.85 -26.38
CA PHE A 116 -13.09 2.27 -26.60
C PHE A 116 -12.06 3.31 -27.05
N GLU A 117 -12.48 4.36 -27.75
CA GLU A 117 -11.58 5.44 -28.16
C GLU A 117 -11.05 6.22 -26.96
N LYS A 118 -11.91 6.51 -25.96
CA LYS A 118 -11.50 7.18 -24.73
C LYS A 118 -10.54 6.31 -23.92
N LEU A 119 -10.82 5.02 -23.77
CA LEU A 119 -9.92 4.08 -23.11
C LEU A 119 -8.58 3.95 -23.84
N SER A 120 -8.60 3.93 -25.18
CA SER A 120 -7.39 3.85 -25.99
C SER A 120 -6.54 5.13 -25.90
N ARG A 121 -7.18 6.31 -25.88
CA ARG A 121 -6.49 7.60 -25.65
C ARG A 121 -5.89 7.65 -24.26
N LEU A 122 -6.63 7.27 -23.22
CA LEU A 122 -6.10 7.20 -21.86
C LEU A 122 -4.94 6.23 -21.71
N GLN A 123 -5.03 5.05 -22.34
CA GLN A 123 -3.92 4.11 -22.37
C GLN A 123 -2.70 4.69 -23.10
N ALA A 124 -2.89 5.41 -24.20
CA ALA A 124 -1.82 6.09 -24.91
C ALA A 124 -1.21 7.22 -24.05
N ASP A 125 -2.03 7.99 -23.35
CA ASP A 125 -1.58 9.07 -22.47
C ASP A 125 -0.81 8.51 -21.27
N PHE A 126 -1.31 7.46 -20.62
CA PHE A 126 -0.61 6.79 -19.52
C PHE A 126 0.73 6.19 -19.93
N ARG A 127 0.84 5.64 -21.15
CA ARG A 127 2.12 5.14 -21.67
C ARG A 127 3.18 6.22 -21.79
N ASN A 128 2.80 7.48 -22.01
CA ASN A 128 3.74 8.59 -22.13
C ASN A 128 3.86 9.41 -20.84
N LEU A 129 3.10 9.06 -19.79
CA LEU A 129 3.02 9.85 -18.56
C LEU A 129 4.24 9.60 -17.67
N GLU A 130 5.16 10.55 -17.64
CA GLU A 130 6.35 10.50 -16.76
C GLU A 130 6.09 11.09 -15.37
N THR A 131 5.14 12.02 -15.25
CA THR A 131 4.81 12.70 -13.99
C THR A 131 3.31 12.64 -13.75
N ALA A 132 2.90 12.18 -12.56
CA ALA A 132 1.51 12.18 -12.13
C ALA A 132 1.31 12.96 -10.83
N THR A 133 0.29 13.83 -10.79
CA THR A 133 -0.10 14.58 -9.60
C THR A 133 -1.50 14.20 -9.18
N LEU A 134 -1.61 13.56 -8.02
CA LEU A 134 -2.85 13.07 -7.41
C LEU A 134 -3.07 13.70 -6.02
N GLU A 135 -2.57 14.92 -5.81
CA GLU A 135 -2.74 15.63 -4.53
C GLU A 135 -4.22 15.83 -4.21
N ARG A 136 -4.65 15.57 -2.97
CA ARG A 136 -6.03 15.82 -2.49
C ARG A 136 -7.14 15.12 -3.28
N LEU A 137 -6.84 13.99 -3.92
CA LEU A 137 -7.84 13.18 -4.64
C LEU A 137 -8.49 12.08 -3.78
N ASN A 138 -8.28 12.13 -2.45
CA ASN A 138 -8.78 11.14 -1.51
C ASN A 138 -8.34 9.71 -1.82
N VAL A 139 -7.14 9.53 -2.37
CA VAL A 139 -6.53 8.21 -2.58
C VAL A 139 -6.39 7.55 -1.22
N ALA A 140 -7.04 6.41 -1.02
CA ALA A 140 -6.99 5.67 0.23
C ALA A 140 -6.51 4.24 0.06
N PHE A 141 -6.60 3.70 -1.15
CA PHE A 141 -6.34 2.30 -1.42
C PHE A 141 -5.38 2.14 -2.59
N SER A 142 -4.49 1.18 -2.45
CA SER A 142 -3.81 0.61 -3.61
C SER A 142 -4.81 -0.15 -4.48
N SER A 143 -4.46 -0.33 -5.75
CA SER A 143 -5.15 -1.18 -6.71
C SER A 143 -4.12 -1.82 -7.64
N PRO A 144 -4.47 -2.89 -8.37
CA PRO A 144 -3.65 -3.36 -9.48
C PRO A 144 -3.36 -2.19 -10.43
N ILE A 145 -2.09 -1.97 -10.73
CA ILE A 145 -1.65 -0.89 -11.63
C ILE A 145 -1.48 -1.47 -13.04
N ASP A 146 -2.00 -0.77 -14.04
CA ASP A 146 -1.81 -1.15 -15.44
C ASP A 146 -0.34 -0.96 -15.86
N SER A 147 0.16 -1.93 -16.63
CA SER A 147 1.43 -1.85 -17.37
C SER A 147 1.61 -0.55 -18.19
N SER A 148 0.54 0.15 -18.53
CA SER A 148 0.61 1.45 -19.21
C SER A 148 1.41 2.48 -18.42
N LEU A 149 1.48 2.41 -17.09
CA LEU A 149 2.23 3.38 -16.26
C LEU A 149 3.71 3.05 -16.10
N HIS A 150 4.29 2.21 -16.96
CA HIS A 150 5.71 1.83 -16.87
C HIS A 150 6.67 3.02 -17.00
N ASN A 151 6.31 4.11 -17.66
CA ASN A 151 7.16 5.29 -17.79
C ASN A 151 7.02 6.30 -16.65
N LEU A 152 6.13 6.05 -15.68
CA LEU A 152 5.90 6.96 -14.56
C LEU A 152 7.14 7.01 -13.65
N GLN A 153 7.69 8.21 -13.51
CA GLN A 153 8.96 8.49 -12.82
C GLN A 153 8.76 9.35 -11.58
N VAL A 154 7.82 10.29 -11.65
CA VAL A 154 7.49 11.24 -10.57
C VAL A 154 6.02 11.07 -10.20
N LEU A 155 5.74 10.79 -8.94
CA LEU A 155 4.38 10.62 -8.43
C LEU A 155 4.17 11.52 -7.21
N ASP A 156 3.15 12.36 -7.27
CA ASP A 156 2.68 13.18 -6.16
C ASP A 156 1.37 12.62 -5.60
N LEU A 157 1.44 12.15 -4.36
CA LEU A 157 0.33 11.63 -3.55
C LEU A 157 0.12 12.49 -2.30
N GLY A 158 0.51 13.77 -2.34
CA GLY A 158 0.37 14.68 -1.20
C GLY A 158 -1.08 14.81 -0.69
N PHE A 159 -1.25 14.99 0.62
CA PHE A 159 -2.53 15.28 1.26
C PHE A 159 -3.67 14.32 0.87
N ASN A 160 -3.41 13.01 0.95
CA ASN A 160 -4.38 11.95 0.65
C ASN A 160 -4.81 11.19 1.92
N LEU A 161 -5.52 10.07 1.70
CA LEU A 161 -6.06 9.19 2.74
C LEU A 161 -5.27 7.88 2.86
N LEU A 162 -4.03 7.85 2.35
CA LEU A 162 -3.19 6.67 2.33
C LEU A 162 -2.58 6.39 3.71
N ASP A 163 -2.49 5.10 4.03
CA ASP A 163 -1.61 4.56 5.04
C ASP A 163 -0.30 4.05 4.41
N TRP A 164 0.63 3.60 5.26
CA TRP A 164 1.92 3.09 4.78
C TRP A 164 1.79 1.82 3.92
N PRO A 165 1.01 0.79 4.31
CA PRO A 165 0.82 -0.39 3.46
C PRO A 165 0.30 -0.07 2.06
N ASN A 166 -0.73 0.77 1.92
CA ASN A 166 -1.27 1.10 0.60
C ASN A 166 -0.28 1.92 -0.23
N LEU A 167 0.46 2.85 0.38
CA LEU A 167 1.52 3.58 -0.32
C LEU A 167 2.57 2.61 -0.89
N MET A 168 3.04 1.66 -0.07
CA MET A 168 4.04 0.69 -0.51
C MET A 168 3.53 -0.20 -1.65
N GLN A 169 2.28 -0.65 -1.59
CA GLN A 169 1.69 -1.44 -2.67
C GLN A 169 1.59 -0.66 -3.99
N ILE A 170 1.40 0.66 -3.96
CA ILE A 170 1.43 1.50 -5.16
C ILE A 170 2.86 1.60 -5.70
N VAL A 171 3.81 1.98 -4.84
CA VAL A 171 5.20 2.23 -5.24
C VAL A 171 5.87 0.97 -5.80
N LEU A 172 5.62 -0.20 -5.19
CA LEU A 172 6.23 -1.47 -5.63
C LEU A 172 5.78 -1.93 -7.03
N GLN A 173 4.64 -1.43 -7.51
CA GLN A 173 4.12 -1.74 -8.84
C GLN A 173 4.64 -0.76 -9.93
N LEU A 174 5.40 0.27 -9.56
CA LEU A 174 5.90 1.32 -10.47
C LEU A 174 7.43 1.20 -10.64
N PRO A 175 7.91 0.43 -11.64
CA PRO A 175 9.33 0.03 -11.72
C PRO A 175 10.31 1.18 -11.96
N ASN A 176 9.85 2.27 -12.59
CA ASN A 176 10.68 3.42 -12.96
C ASN A 176 10.48 4.64 -12.04
N LEU A 177 9.70 4.51 -10.97
CA LEU A 177 9.46 5.60 -10.04
C LEU A 177 10.74 5.93 -9.25
N HIS A 178 11.23 7.16 -9.38
CA HIS A 178 12.40 7.64 -8.64
C HIS A 178 12.09 8.84 -7.75
N THR A 179 10.99 9.54 -7.98
CA THR A 179 10.52 10.65 -7.14
C THR A 179 9.12 10.38 -6.64
N LEU A 180 8.96 10.36 -5.32
CA LEU A 180 7.67 10.25 -4.65
C LEU A 180 7.48 11.44 -3.71
N LYS A 181 6.37 12.17 -3.90
CA LYS A 181 5.90 13.18 -2.95
C LYS A 181 4.69 12.62 -2.22
N ALA A 182 4.75 12.60 -0.89
CA ALA A 182 3.66 12.06 -0.06
C ALA A 182 3.44 12.90 1.20
N ASN A 183 3.87 14.16 1.18
CA ASN A 183 3.69 15.11 2.28
C ASN A 183 2.21 15.30 2.63
N GLY A 184 1.92 15.60 3.90
CA GLY A 184 0.54 15.86 4.35
C GLY A 184 -0.33 14.60 4.50
N ASN A 185 0.17 13.40 4.20
CA ASN A 185 -0.44 12.16 4.67
C ASN A 185 -0.07 11.90 6.14
N ARG A 186 -0.90 11.14 6.86
CA ARG A 186 -0.59 10.67 8.21
C ARG A 186 -0.26 9.19 8.20
N TRP A 187 1.00 8.90 8.43
CA TRP A 187 1.49 7.54 8.63
C TRP A 187 1.19 7.16 10.08
N THR A 188 0.10 6.44 10.30
CA THR A 188 -0.18 5.84 11.61
C THR A 188 1.04 5.02 12.02
N ARG A 189 1.55 5.24 13.26
CA ARG A 189 2.55 4.35 13.83
C ARG A 189 1.96 2.94 13.82
N TYR A 190 2.80 1.98 13.47
CA TYR A 190 2.50 0.55 13.55
C TYR A 190 2.28 0.19 15.03
N GLU A 191 1.09 0.48 15.56
CA GLU A 191 0.67 -0.06 16.86
C GLU A 191 0.31 -1.51 16.58
N SER A 192 1.08 -2.41 17.19
CA SER A 192 1.01 -3.86 17.05
C SER A 192 -0.42 -4.38 17.10
N CYS A 193 -1.02 -4.61 15.94
CA CYS A 193 -2.20 -5.44 15.79
C CYS A 193 -1.80 -6.61 14.90
N GLU A 194 -1.51 -7.76 15.51
CA GLU A 194 -1.38 -9.05 14.83
C GLU A 194 -2.65 -9.87 15.10
N PRO A 195 -3.18 -10.68 14.15
CA PRO A 195 -2.80 -10.81 12.74
C PRO A 195 -4.02 -10.68 11.79
N CYS A 196 -4.12 -9.57 11.07
CA CYS A 196 -4.90 -9.51 9.82
C CYS A 196 -4.00 -9.05 8.68
N LEU A 197 -2.79 -9.59 8.63
CA LEU A 197 -1.83 -9.32 7.57
C LEU A 197 -1.21 -10.65 7.16
N SER A 198 -1.96 -11.40 6.35
CA SER A 198 -1.33 -12.28 5.36
C SER A 198 -0.57 -11.39 4.36
N ILE A 199 0.52 -10.78 4.82
CA ILE A 199 1.47 -10.06 3.98
C ILE A 199 2.03 -11.11 3.04
N LYS A 200 1.71 -10.98 1.75
CA LYS A 200 2.56 -11.54 0.72
C LYS A 200 3.86 -10.76 0.80
N PHE A 201 4.80 -11.31 1.56
CA PHE A 201 6.17 -10.82 1.61
C PHE A 201 6.70 -10.70 0.18
N SER A 202 7.41 -9.62 -0.14
CA SER A 202 8.28 -9.57 -1.32
C SER A 202 9.67 -9.23 -0.80
N MET A 203 10.54 -10.23 -0.67
CA MET A 203 11.93 -10.01 -0.29
C MET A 203 12.71 -9.53 -1.52
N SER A 204 12.72 -8.21 -1.75
CA SER A 204 13.58 -7.59 -2.77
C SER A 204 15.00 -7.43 -2.20
N LEU A 205 16.00 -7.97 -2.90
CA LEU A 205 17.42 -7.79 -2.57
C LEU A 205 17.89 -6.42 -3.14
N SER A 206 18.95 -5.85 -2.56
CA SER A 206 19.48 -4.56 -3.00
C SER A 206 20.07 -4.62 -4.43
N LYS A 207 19.96 -3.54 -5.22
CA LYS A 207 20.38 -3.46 -6.64
C LYS A 207 21.88 -3.80 -6.90
N GLY A 208 22.69 -3.89 -5.84
CA GLY A 208 24.12 -4.24 -5.91
C GLY A 208 24.43 -5.74 -5.84
N VAL A 209 23.44 -6.59 -5.53
CA VAL A 209 23.63 -8.04 -5.37
C VAL A 209 23.66 -8.73 -6.73
N LYS A 210 24.68 -9.56 -6.95
CA LYS A 210 24.90 -10.33 -8.18
C LYS A 210 24.71 -11.83 -8.01
N GLU A 211 24.75 -12.35 -6.77
CA GLU A 211 24.47 -13.76 -6.45
C GLU A 211 24.16 -13.89 -4.95
N LEU A 212 23.25 -14.79 -4.60
CA LEU A 212 22.97 -15.20 -3.23
C LEU A 212 23.18 -16.71 -3.09
N ARG A 213 23.96 -17.15 -2.10
CA ARG A 213 24.27 -18.55 -1.84
C ARG A 213 23.96 -18.93 -0.40
N PHE A 214 23.02 -19.84 -0.22
CA PHE A 214 22.72 -20.44 1.08
C PHE A 214 23.55 -21.70 1.26
N ILE A 215 24.25 -21.78 2.39
CA ILE A 215 25.03 -22.94 2.82
C ILE A 215 24.31 -23.53 4.02
N LEU A 216 23.91 -24.79 3.95
CA LEU A 216 23.16 -25.45 5.01
C LEU A 216 23.51 -26.93 5.14
N SER A 217 23.29 -27.49 6.33
CA SER A 217 23.33 -28.93 6.56
C SER A 217 21.96 -29.55 6.34
N GLN A 218 21.92 -30.69 5.64
CA GLN A 218 20.68 -31.43 5.38
C GLN A 218 20.07 -31.96 6.69
N THR A 219 20.92 -32.48 7.57
CA THR A 219 20.49 -33.22 8.77
C THR A 219 20.78 -32.47 10.08
N GLY A 220 21.69 -31.49 10.08
CA GLY A 220 22.08 -30.77 11.29
C GLY A 220 20.93 -29.94 11.88
N GLU A 221 20.80 -29.96 13.21
CA GLU A 221 19.76 -29.21 13.93
C GLU A 221 19.93 -27.69 13.80
N THR A 222 21.18 -27.21 13.78
CA THR A 222 21.51 -25.80 13.62
C THR A 222 20.99 -25.20 12.31
N SER A 223 20.90 -26.01 11.24
CA SER A 223 20.38 -25.58 9.93
C SER A 223 18.85 -25.73 9.79
N ARG A 224 18.15 -26.26 10.80
CA ARG A 224 16.69 -26.50 10.74
C ARG A 224 15.88 -25.23 10.47
N PRO A 225 16.14 -24.07 11.14
CA PRO A 225 15.41 -22.84 10.85
C PRO A 225 15.61 -22.36 9.41
N LEU A 226 16.84 -22.44 8.89
CA LEU A 226 17.16 -22.04 7.51
C LEU A 226 16.49 -22.94 6.47
N ARG A 227 16.43 -24.27 6.70
CA ARG A 227 15.70 -25.19 5.81
C ARG A 227 14.20 -24.86 5.75
N SER A 228 13.58 -24.68 6.92
CA SER A 228 12.16 -24.32 7.02
C SER A 228 11.86 -22.99 6.34
N PHE A 229 12.73 -21.99 6.55
CA PHE A 229 12.66 -20.69 5.89
C PHE A 229 12.72 -20.80 4.37
N LEU A 230 13.70 -21.53 3.83
CA LEU A 230 13.86 -21.69 2.38
C LEU A 230 12.65 -22.39 1.75
N VAL A 231 12.11 -23.44 2.38
CA VAL A 231 10.90 -24.12 1.86
C VAL A 231 9.72 -23.15 1.75
N LYS A 232 9.53 -22.27 2.74
CA LYS A 232 8.40 -21.32 2.78
C LYS A 232 8.60 -20.12 1.84
N GLN A 233 9.81 -19.56 1.82
CA GLN A 233 10.07 -18.24 1.22
C GLN A 233 10.84 -18.27 -0.11
N TYR A 234 11.40 -19.41 -0.54
CA TYR A 234 12.24 -19.47 -1.74
C TYR A 234 11.53 -18.92 -2.99
N LYS A 235 10.28 -19.32 -3.24
CA LYS A 235 9.49 -18.84 -4.39
C LYS A 235 9.30 -17.33 -4.33
N THR A 236 9.04 -16.80 -3.14
CA THR A 236 8.89 -15.37 -2.89
C THR A 236 10.15 -14.59 -3.23
N ILE A 237 11.31 -15.06 -2.75
CA ILE A 237 12.61 -14.42 -3.01
C ILE A 237 12.94 -14.50 -4.50
N LYS A 238 12.68 -15.65 -5.15
CA LYS A 238 13.00 -15.85 -6.56
C LYS A 238 12.11 -15.01 -7.48
N ASN A 239 10.83 -14.90 -7.17
CA ASN A 239 9.89 -14.05 -7.92
C ASN A 239 10.21 -12.57 -7.76
N ALA A 240 10.65 -12.15 -6.57
CA ALA A 240 11.10 -10.77 -6.34
C ALA A 240 12.44 -10.45 -7.01
N ASN A 241 13.28 -11.45 -7.30
CA ASN A 241 14.62 -11.27 -7.86
C ASN A 241 14.89 -12.27 -9.00
N PRO A 242 14.21 -12.13 -10.16
CA PRO A 242 14.31 -13.10 -11.26
C PRO A 242 15.74 -13.20 -11.81
N ASP A 243 16.44 -12.07 -11.93
CA ASP A 243 17.77 -11.97 -12.55
C ASP A 243 18.92 -12.36 -11.61
N ILE A 244 18.65 -12.51 -10.31
CA ILE A 244 19.69 -12.88 -9.33
C ILE A 244 19.74 -14.41 -9.22
N PRO A 245 20.91 -15.04 -9.43
CA PRO A 245 21.12 -16.44 -9.13
C PRO A 245 21.02 -16.67 -7.61
N ILE A 246 20.10 -17.56 -7.20
CA ILE A 246 19.96 -18.01 -5.81
C ILE A 246 20.39 -19.48 -5.75
N LEU A 247 21.54 -19.73 -5.13
CA LEU A 247 22.15 -21.04 -5.02
C LEU A 247 21.88 -21.63 -3.64
N ILE A 248 21.49 -22.91 -3.59
CA ILE A 248 21.40 -23.69 -2.37
C ILE A 248 22.55 -24.71 -2.39
N ARG A 249 23.35 -24.74 -1.34
CA ARG A 249 24.50 -25.62 -1.16
C ARG A 249 24.31 -26.41 0.13
N GLU A 250 24.08 -27.68 -0.07
CA GLU A 250 23.86 -28.64 1.00
C GLU A 250 25.18 -29.36 1.30
N CYS A 251 25.66 -29.25 2.54
CA CYS A 251 26.90 -29.88 2.99
C CYS A 251 26.71 -30.53 4.36
N SER A 252 27.32 -31.67 4.63
CA SER A 252 27.24 -32.30 5.96
C SER A 252 28.03 -31.50 7.00
N ASN A 253 27.48 -31.36 8.21
CA ASN A 253 28.14 -30.74 9.38
C ASN A 253 28.63 -29.29 9.20
N VAL A 254 28.01 -28.51 8.32
CA VAL A 254 28.32 -27.08 8.17
C VAL A 254 27.40 -26.19 9.01
N SER A 255 27.95 -25.10 9.54
CA SER A 255 27.16 -24.02 10.11
C SER A 255 26.34 -23.32 9.02
N PRO A 256 25.05 -23.06 9.25
CA PRO A 256 24.21 -22.40 8.27
C PRO A 256 24.74 -20.98 8.01
N ALA A 257 24.89 -20.63 6.75
CA ALA A 257 25.38 -19.31 6.37
C ALA A 257 24.74 -18.85 5.06
N VAL A 258 24.72 -17.54 4.86
CA VAL A 258 24.40 -16.93 3.57
C VAL A 258 25.62 -16.16 3.08
N VAL A 259 25.95 -16.35 1.81
CA VAL A 259 27.01 -15.63 1.11
C VAL A 259 26.36 -14.80 0.02
N MET A 260 26.66 -13.52 0.00
CA MET A 260 26.16 -12.57 -0.97
C MET A 260 27.34 -12.02 -1.78
N ARG A 261 27.28 -12.20 -3.10
CA ARG A 261 28.26 -11.60 -4.01
C ARG A 261 27.71 -10.26 -4.49
N VAL A 262 28.45 -9.19 -4.29
CA VAL A 262 28.08 -7.85 -4.74
C VAL A 262 28.85 -7.46 -6.00
N ALA A 263 28.49 -6.32 -6.59
CA ALA A 263 29.26 -5.72 -7.69
C ALA A 263 30.77 -5.61 -7.34
N ASN A 264 31.63 -5.76 -8.34
CA ASN A 264 33.10 -5.79 -8.20
C ASN A 264 33.68 -7.05 -7.52
N GLY A 265 32.91 -8.14 -7.44
CA GLY A 265 33.42 -9.46 -7.05
C GLY A 265 33.65 -9.66 -5.55
N ARG A 266 33.24 -8.71 -4.70
CA ARG A 266 33.31 -8.83 -3.24
C ARG A 266 32.25 -9.82 -2.74
N GLU A 267 32.63 -10.70 -1.83
CA GLU A 267 31.72 -11.63 -1.16
C GLU A 267 31.54 -11.23 0.31
N ILE A 268 30.29 -11.17 0.75
CA ILE A 268 29.91 -10.93 2.15
C ILE A 268 29.28 -12.21 2.67
N ARG A 269 29.92 -12.84 3.66
CA ARG A 269 29.42 -14.04 4.33
C ARG A 269 28.84 -13.68 5.68
N LYS A 270 27.61 -14.12 5.94
CA LYS A 270 26.94 -13.98 7.25
C LYS A 270 26.57 -15.36 7.78
N GLU A 271 27.06 -15.66 8.99
CA GLU A 271 26.66 -16.84 9.75
C GLU A 271 25.21 -16.68 10.21
N LEU A 272 24.41 -17.75 10.08
CA LEU A 272 23.00 -17.80 10.49
C LEU A 272 22.79 -18.77 11.66
N THR A 273 23.87 -19.16 12.33
CA THR A 273 23.84 -20.07 13.47
C THR A 273 23.01 -19.45 14.60
N SER A 274 22.03 -20.21 15.11
CA SER A 274 21.12 -19.82 16.19
C SER A 274 20.10 -18.71 15.87
N LEU A 275 19.90 -18.36 14.59
CA LEU A 275 18.86 -17.40 14.18
C LEU A 275 17.52 -18.09 13.87
N SER A 276 16.43 -17.42 14.23
CA SER A 276 15.05 -17.81 13.91
C SER A 276 14.65 -17.38 12.49
N GLU A 277 13.56 -17.95 11.95
CA GLU A 277 13.02 -17.58 10.62
C GLU A 277 12.83 -16.06 10.41
N PRO A 278 12.26 -15.28 11.35
CA PRO A 278 12.11 -13.83 11.17
C PRO A 278 13.47 -13.09 11.17
N GLU A 279 14.41 -13.51 12.01
CA GLU A 279 15.75 -12.89 12.06
C GLU A 279 16.55 -13.16 10.78
N ILE A 280 16.40 -14.35 10.18
CA ILE A 280 16.97 -14.68 8.87
C ILE A 280 16.40 -13.74 7.79
N SER A 281 15.11 -13.43 7.85
CA SER A 281 14.50 -12.46 6.92
C SER A 281 15.10 -11.06 7.09
N GLU A 282 15.33 -10.61 8.32
CA GLU A 282 15.95 -9.30 8.58
C GLU A 282 17.40 -9.24 8.08
N VAL A 283 18.18 -10.31 8.27
CA VAL A 283 19.56 -10.39 7.75
C VAL A 283 19.60 -10.26 6.22
N LEU A 284 18.63 -10.82 5.51
CA LEU A 284 18.53 -10.73 4.06
C LEU A 284 18.09 -9.34 3.57
N LYS A 285 17.38 -8.56 4.40
CA LYS A 285 16.99 -7.17 4.12
C LYS A 285 18.11 -6.18 4.44
N GLY A 286 18.89 -6.45 5.48
CA GLY A 286 19.93 -5.57 6.04
C GLY A 286 21.27 -5.54 5.30
N GLY A 287 21.36 -6.07 4.09
CA GLY A 287 22.56 -6.00 3.24
C GLY A 287 22.76 -4.60 2.64
N SER A 288 23.06 -3.61 3.49
CA SER A 288 23.61 -2.30 3.13
C SER A 288 25.12 -2.29 3.26
#